data_AF-A0A9Q1KS75-F1
#
_entry.id   AF-A0A9Q1KS75-F1
#
_cell.length_a   1.000
_cell.length_b   1.000
_cell.length_c   1.000
_cell.angle_alpha   90.00
_cell.angle_beta   90.00
_cell.angle_gamma   90.00
#
_symmetry.space_group_name_H-M   'P 1'
#
loop_
_entity.id
_entity.type
_entity.pdbx_description
1 polymer ?
#
loop_
_entity_poly.entity_id
_entity_poly.type
_entity_poly.pdbx_seq_one_letter_code
_entity_poly.pdbx_strand_id
1 'polypeptide(L)'
;MENDIMASVHSTVFKESETLEGKCIKIEGYDFNQGVDYSRLLKSFISTGFQASNLGEAIEVVNQMLDWRLADEVPTEDCSEEERDPQYRKSVRCKVFLGFTSNLISSGVRDIVRYLVQHHMVDVVVTTTGGVEEDLIKCLAPTFKGDFSLPGAQLRSKGLNRIGNLLVPNDNYCKFEDWIIPIFDKMLEEQNSEKIIWTPSKLIARLGKEINDESSYIYWAYKNNIPVFCPGLTDGSLGDMLYFHSFRNPGLIIDVVQDIRAMNGEAVHAAPRKTGMIILGGGLPKHHICNANMMRNGADYAVFINTAQEFDGSDSGARPDEAISWGKIRGSAKTVKKIIWTPSKLIARLGKEINDESSYIYWAYKNNIPVFCPGLTDGSLGDMLYFHSFRNPGLIVDVVQDIRAMNGEAVHAAPRKTGMIILGGGLPKHHICNANMMRNGADYAVFINTAQEFDGSDSGARPDEAISRGKIRGSAKTVKVCLIS
;
A
#
# COMPACT_ATOMS: atom_id res chain seq x y z
N MET A 1 5.00 -53.84 -11.53
CA MET A 1 4.93 -53.02 -10.29
C MET A 1 5.87 -51.83 -10.37
N GLU A 2 7.19 -51.99 -10.39
CA GLU A 2 8.14 -50.85 -10.49
C GLU A 2 8.03 -50.11 -11.85
N ASN A 3 7.88 -50.84 -12.95
CA ASN A 3 7.66 -50.26 -14.28
C ASN A 3 6.30 -49.53 -14.43
N ASP A 4 5.25 -49.98 -13.73
CA ASP A 4 3.94 -49.30 -13.74
C ASP A 4 3.98 -48.00 -12.90
N ILE A 5 4.72 -48.01 -11.80
CA ILE A 5 4.96 -46.83 -10.97
C ILE A 5 5.75 -45.79 -11.78
N MET A 6 6.81 -46.21 -12.49
CA MET A 6 7.59 -45.30 -13.35
C MET A 6 6.81 -44.79 -14.56
N ALA A 7 5.92 -45.60 -15.15
CA ALA A 7 5.02 -45.16 -16.22
C ALA A 7 3.97 -44.15 -15.73
N SER A 8 3.47 -44.32 -14.50
CA SER A 8 2.54 -43.38 -13.86
C SER A 8 3.21 -42.05 -13.49
N VAL A 9 4.45 -42.09 -12.98
CA VAL A 9 5.25 -40.89 -12.75
C VAL A 9 5.56 -40.18 -14.07
N HIS A 10 5.90 -40.94 -15.13
CA HIS A 10 6.16 -40.38 -16.46
C HIS A 10 4.91 -39.71 -17.05
N SER A 11 3.73 -40.34 -16.99
CA SER A 11 2.49 -39.75 -17.51
C SER A 11 2.04 -38.52 -16.71
N THR A 12 2.36 -38.47 -15.41
CA THR A 12 2.11 -37.30 -14.56
C THR A 12 3.02 -36.13 -14.93
N VAL A 13 4.31 -36.39 -15.18
CA VAL A 13 5.31 -35.35 -15.48
C VAL A 13 5.21 -34.86 -16.94
N PHE A 14 4.93 -35.75 -17.89
CA PHE A 14 4.92 -35.46 -19.33
C PHE A 14 3.50 -35.41 -19.91
N LYS A 15 2.57 -34.85 -19.14
CA LYS A 15 1.21 -34.61 -19.62
C LYS A 15 1.23 -33.63 -20.80
N GLU A 16 0.60 -33.99 -21.92
CA GLU A 16 0.47 -33.10 -23.07
C GLU A 16 -0.33 -31.84 -22.71
N SER A 17 0.17 -30.68 -23.13
CA SER A 17 -0.48 -29.38 -22.93
C SER A 17 -1.31 -28.98 -24.14
N GLU A 18 -2.41 -28.27 -23.91
CA GLU A 18 -3.13 -27.59 -24.98
C GLU A 18 -2.32 -26.42 -25.58
N THR A 19 -2.64 -26.03 -26.81
CA THR A 19 -2.04 -24.83 -27.43
C THR A 19 -2.63 -23.54 -26.88
N LEU A 20 -1.76 -22.56 -26.65
CA LEU A 20 -2.08 -21.21 -26.17
C LEU A 20 -1.97 -20.14 -27.28
N GLU A 21 -1.56 -20.52 -28.50
CA GLU A 21 -1.42 -19.60 -29.63
C GLU A 21 -2.76 -18.95 -29.98
N GLY A 22 -2.75 -17.62 -30.15
CA GLY A 22 -3.94 -16.83 -30.43
C GLY A 22 -4.94 -16.68 -29.26
N LYS A 23 -4.74 -17.38 -28.14
CA LYS A 23 -5.60 -17.30 -26.94
C LYS A 23 -5.01 -16.42 -25.85
N CYS A 24 -3.68 -16.40 -25.71
CA CYS A 24 -2.99 -15.68 -24.65
C CYS A 24 -1.96 -14.71 -25.23
N ILE A 25 -1.75 -13.58 -24.54
CA ILE A 25 -0.64 -12.68 -24.83
C ILE A 25 0.66 -13.42 -24.50
N LYS A 26 1.58 -13.48 -25.47
CA LYS A 26 2.92 -14.05 -25.26
C LYS A 26 3.72 -13.14 -24.33
N ILE A 27 4.42 -13.73 -23.37
CA ILE A 27 5.32 -12.97 -22.49
C ILE A 27 6.54 -12.50 -23.28
N GLU A 28 6.72 -11.18 -23.31
CA GLU A 28 7.80 -10.49 -24.01
C GLU A 28 8.07 -9.15 -23.32
N GLY A 29 9.31 -8.95 -22.87
CA GLY A 29 9.77 -7.69 -22.28
C GLY A 29 10.26 -6.70 -23.33
N TYR A 30 10.51 -5.46 -22.92
CA TYR A 30 11.10 -4.46 -23.81
C TYR A 30 12.55 -4.80 -24.16
N ASP A 31 12.87 -4.85 -25.45
CA ASP A 31 14.23 -5.08 -25.94
C ASP A 31 15.02 -3.77 -26.01
N PHE A 32 15.93 -3.58 -25.06
CA PHE A 32 16.79 -2.40 -25.00
C PHE A 32 17.81 -2.28 -26.15
N ASN A 33 18.00 -3.33 -26.97
CA ASN A 33 18.76 -3.17 -28.22
C ASN A 33 18.05 -2.21 -29.21
N GLN A 34 16.76 -1.94 -29.02
CA GLN A 34 15.99 -0.96 -29.79
C GLN A 34 16.16 0.48 -29.27
N GLY A 35 17.04 0.70 -28.29
CA GLY A 35 17.28 1.99 -27.65
C GLY A 35 16.50 2.18 -26.35
N VAL A 36 16.47 3.41 -25.84
CA VAL A 36 15.74 3.79 -24.63
C VAL A 36 14.51 4.59 -25.01
N ASP A 37 13.36 3.91 -25.11
CA ASP A 37 12.04 4.52 -25.33
C ASP A 37 11.12 4.18 -24.15
N TYR A 38 10.91 5.15 -23.26
CA TYR A 38 10.07 4.97 -22.07
C TYR A 38 8.60 4.68 -22.40
N SER A 39 8.07 5.22 -23.50
CA SER A 39 6.68 4.96 -23.89
C SER A 39 6.51 3.51 -24.30
N ARG A 40 7.43 2.99 -25.13
CA ARG A 40 7.43 1.58 -25.52
C ARG A 40 7.73 0.66 -24.34
N LEU A 41 8.62 1.05 -23.43
CA LEU A 41 8.89 0.32 -22.19
C LEU A 41 7.64 0.18 -21.32
N LEU A 42 6.89 1.28 -21.10
CA LEU A 42 5.65 1.22 -20.32
C LEU A 42 4.56 0.44 -21.03
N LYS A 43 4.48 0.52 -22.37
CA LYS A 43 3.54 -0.28 -23.17
C LYS A 43 3.84 -1.77 -23.10
N SER A 44 5.12 -2.16 -23.06
CA SER A 44 5.50 -3.57 -22.94
C SER A 44 5.14 -4.19 -21.59
N PHE A 45 4.77 -3.38 -20.58
CA PHE A 45 4.42 -3.90 -19.26
C PHE A 45 3.25 -4.88 -19.33
N ILE A 46 2.28 -4.68 -20.23
CA ILE A 46 1.16 -5.61 -20.44
C ILE A 46 1.64 -7.04 -20.72
N SER A 47 2.72 -7.19 -21.49
CA SER A 47 3.33 -8.48 -21.88
C SER A 47 4.54 -8.88 -21.02
N THR A 48 4.93 -8.08 -20.03
CA THR A 48 6.14 -8.36 -19.22
C THR A 48 5.88 -9.40 -18.11
N GLY A 49 4.64 -9.50 -17.61
CA GLY A 49 4.24 -10.45 -16.57
C GLY A 49 4.11 -9.81 -15.18
N PHE A 50 3.40 -10.53 -14.29
CA PHE A 50 3.25 -10.18 -12.87
C PHE A 50 2.71 -8.75 -12.64
N GLN A 51 3.33 -7.99 -11.74
CA GLN A 51 2.89 -6.65 -11.40
C GLN A 51 3.16 -5.62 -12.50
N ALA A 52 4.02 -5.94 -13.47
CA ALA A 52 4.16 -5.13 -14.67
C ALA A 52 2.90 -5.27 -15.53
N SER A 53 2.41 -6.49 -15.77
CA SER A 53 1.13 -6.71 -16.48
C SER A 53 -0.03 -6.00 -15.79
N ASN A 54 -0.15 -6.10 -14.48
CA ASN A 54 -1.19 -5.36 -13.74
C ASN A 54 -1.04 -3.83 -13.90
N LEU A 55 0.18 -3.29 -14.00
CA LEU A 55 0.35 -1.86 -14.28
C LEU A 55 -0.03 -1.52 -15.73
N GLY A 56 0.29 -2.37 -16.70
CA GLY A 56 -0.18 -2.24 -18.08
C GLY A 56 -1.70 -2.26 -18.18
N GLU A 57 -2.35 -3.23 -17.54
CA GLU A 57 -3.82 -3.35 -17.47
C GLU A 57 -4.44 -2.13 -16.78
N ALA A 58 -3.83 -1.65 -15.68
CA ALA A 58 -4.31 -0.43 -15.00
C ALA A 58 -4.24 0.79 -15.91
N ILE A 59 -3.19 0.94 -16.72
CA ILE A 59 -3.07 2.01 -17.72
C ILE A 59 -4.19 1.87 -18.78
N GLU A 60 -4.44 0.66 -19.29
CA GLU A 60 -5.52 0.42 -20.25
C GLU A 60 -6.90 0.72 -19.66
N VAL A 61 -7.15 0.31 -18.41
CA VAL A 61 -8.43 0.57 -17.72
C VAL A 61 -8.63 2.07 -17.48
N VAL A 62 -7.60 2.80 -17.06
CA VAL A 62 -7.69 4.26 -16.90
C VAL A 62 -7.92 4.94 -18.26
N ASN A 63 -7.23 4.53 -19.32
CA ASN A 63 -7.47 5.08 -20.66
C ASN A 63 -8.90 4.80 -21.13
N GLN A 64 -9.45 3.60 -20.85
CA GLN A 64 -10.85 3.29 -21.13
C GLN A 64 -11.82 4.22 -20.37
N MET A 65 -11.54 4.57 -19.11
CA MET A 65 -12.34 5.56 -18.37
C MET A 65 -12.30 6.93 -19.07
N LEU A 66 -11.13 7.37 -19.51
CA LEU A 66 -10.91 8.68 -20.14
C LEU A 66 -11.52 8.77 -21.55
N ASP A 67 -11.46 7.67 -22.29
CA ASP A 67 -11.92 7.59 -23.69
C ASP A 67 -13.42 7.35 -23.80
N TRP A 68 -14.03 6.61 -22.86
CA TRP A 68 -15.45 6.25 -22.92
C TRP A 68 -16.37 7.45 -23.05
N ARG A 69 -17.33 7.34 -23.96
CA ARG A 69 -18.47 8.25 -24.12
C ARG A 69 -19.77 7.47 -24.08
N LEU A 70 -20.86 8.14 -23.72
CA LEU A 70 -22.19 7.54 -23.85
C LEU A 70 -22.52 7.17 -25.31
N ALA A 71 -21.94 7.88 -26.29
CA ALA A 71 -22.06 7.56 -27.72
C ALA A 71 -21.53 6.18 -28.11
N ASP A 72 -20.67 5.56 -27.29
CA ASP A 72 -20.14 4.21 -27.53
C ASP A 72 -21.14 3.11 -27.13
N GLU A 73 -22.19 3.48 -26.37
CA GLU A 73 -23.25 2.57 -25.94
C GLU A 73 -24.45 2.63 -26.88
N VAL A 74 -25.17 1.50 -26.99
CA VAL A 74 -26.44 1.44 -27.71
C VAL A 74 -27.53 2.10 -26.84
N PRO A 75 -28.32 3.07 -27.37
CA PRO A 75 -29.45 3.62 -26.65
C PRO A 75 -30.46 2.52 -26.27
N THR A 76 -30.90 2.51 -25.02
CA THR A 76 -31.95 1.59 -24.56
C THR A 76 -33.33 2.20 -24.83
N GLU A 77 -34.38 1.38 -24.76
CA GLU A 77 -35.77 1.84 -24.95
C GLU A 77 -36.16 2.91 -23.92
N ASP A 78 -35.62 2.81 -22.71
CA ASP A 78 -35.86 3.70 -21.57
C ASP A 78 -35.04 5.01 -21.60
N CYS A 79 -34.19 5.22 -22.61
CA CYS A 79 -33.40 6.46 -22.73
C CYS A 79 -34.29 7.68 -22.95
N SER A 80 -33.99 8.77 -22.23
CA SER A 80 -34.66 10.06 -22.37
C SER A 80 -34.45 10.67 -23.77
N GLU A 81 -35.26 11.66 -24.16
CA GLU A 81 -35.10 12.34 -25.46
C GLU A 81 -33.73 13.03 -25.58
N GLU A 82 -33.22 13.60 -24.49
CA GLU A 82 -31.88 14.20 -24.42
C GLU A 82 -30.79 13.14 -24.59
N GLU A 83 -30.94 11.96 -23.97
CA GLU A 83 -30.01 10.85 -24.12
C GLU A 83 -29.98 10.25 -25.53
N ARG A 84 -30.99 10.53 -26.36
CA ARG A 84 -31.03 10.12 -27.76
C ARG A 84 -30.28 11.09 -28.68
N ASP A 85 -30.01 12.32 -28.22
CA ASP A 85 -29.27 13.31 -29.01
C ASP A 85 -27.80 12.90 -29.20
N PRO A 86 -27.31 12.74 -30.45
CA PRO A 86 -25.94 12.34 -30.70
C PRO A 86 -24.88 13.32 -30.17
N GLN A 87 -25.17 14.62 -30.08
CA GLN A 87 -24.21 15.59 -29.55
C GLN A 87 -24.08 15.47 -28.03
N TYR A 88 -25.21 15.37 -27.33
CA TYR A 88 -25.27 15.09 -25.90
C TYR A 88 -24.48 13.82 -25.56
N ARG A 89 -24.78 12.70 -26.24
CA ARG A 89 -24.09 11.41 -26.02
C ARG A 89 -22.57 11.48 -26.20
N LYS A 90 -22.07 12.30 -27.14
CA LYS A 90 -20.63 12.52 -27.34
C LYS A 90 -20.00 13.40 -26.25
N SER A 91 -20.78 14.23 -25.57
CA SER A 91 -20.31 15.09 -24.49
C SER A 91 -20.26 14.38 -23.13
N VAL A 92 -21.12 13.38 -22.92
CA VAL A 92 -21.18 12.59 -21.68
C VAL A 92 -19.96 11.67 -21.56
N ARG A 93 -19.20 11.84 -20.46
CA ARG A 93 -17.97 11.08 -20.14
C ARG A 93 -18.14 10.24 -18.88
N CYS A 94 -17.21 9.33 -18.64
CA CYS A 94 -17.14 8.57 -17.39
C CYS A 94 -17.00 9.53 -16.20
N LYS A 95 -17.63 9.21 -15.07
CA LYS A 95 -17.47 9.93 -13.80
C LYS A 95 -16.39 9.26 -12.96
N VAL A 96 -15.27 9.94 -12.74
CA VAL A 96 -14.08 9.38 -12.11
C VAL A 96 -13.99 9.79 -10.64
N PHE A 97 -13.98 8.79 -9.76
CA PHE A 97 -13.74 8.94 -8.33
C PHE A 97 -12.27 8.63 -8.03
N LEU A 98 -11.57 9.61 -7.45
CA LEU A 98 -10.19 9.48 -7.01
C LEU A 98 -10.12 9.37 -5.48
N GLY A 99 -9.57 8.28 -4.98
CA GLY A 99 -9.31 8.06 -3.56
C GLY A 99 -7.82 8.00 -3.26
N PHE A 100 -7.35 8.68 -2.22
CA PHE A 100 -5.97 8.56 -1.77
C PHE A 100 -5.80 8.73 -0.26
N THR A 101 -4.74 8.14 0.31
CA THR A 101 -4.39 8.27 1.73
C THR A 101 -3.53 9.51 2.00
N SER A 102 -3.60 10.03 3.23
CA SER A 102 -2.89 11.26 3.66
C SER A 102 -1.40 11.32 3.33
N ASN A 103 -0.67 10.21 3.55
CA ASN A 103 0.76 10.13 3.31
C ASN A 103 1.16 10.42 1.84
N LEU A 104 0.26 10.22 0.87
CA LEU A 104 0.51 10.55 -0.53
C LEU A 104 0.55 12.07 -0.73
N ILE A 105 -0.22 12.84 0.02
CA ILE A 105 -0.18 14.30 -0.01
C ILE A 105 1.03 14.84 0.77
N SER A 106 1.45 14.18 1.85
CA SER A 106 2.74 14.49 2.49
C SER A 106 3.92 14.28 1.53
N SER A 107 3.81 13.32 0.59
CA SER A 107 4.80 13.06 -0.46
C SER A 107 4.71 14.04 -1.66
N GLY A 108 5.53 13.81 -2.69
CA GLY A 108 5.45 14.53 -3.96
C GLY A 108 4.28 14.12 -4.86
N VAL A 109 3.54 13.06 -4.50
CA VAL A 109 2.33 12.65 -5.24
C VAL A 109 1.23 13.73 -5.18
N ARG A 110 1.27 14.64 -4.19
CA ARG A 110 0.45 15.86 -4.14
C ARG A 110 0.41 16.59 -5.48
N ASP A 111 1.55 16.77 -6.15
CA ASP A 111 1.63 17.57 -7.37
C ASP A 111 0.94 16.89 -8.56
N ILE A 112 0.92 15.55 -8.55
CA ILE A 112 0.19 14.71 -9.51
C ILE A 112 -1.32 14.84 -9.24
N VAL A 113 -1.75 14.73 -7.98
CA VAL A 113 -3.16 14.92 -7.60
C VAL A 113 -3.63 16.32 -7.99
N ARG A 114 -2.85 17.36 -7.68
CA ARG A 114 -3.14 18.74 -8.09
C ARG A 114 -3.29 18.86 -9.59
N TYR A 115 -2.41 18.26 -10.39
CA TYR A 115 -2.54 18.28 -11.86
C TYR A 115 -3.87 17.66 -12.33
N LEU A 116 -4.24 16.49 -11.80
CA LEU A 116 -5.50 15.82 -12.18
C LEU A 116 -6.72 16.67 -11.84
N VAL A 117 -6.74 17.31 -10.67
CA VAL A 117 -7.84 18.16 -10.20
C VAL A 117 -7.88 19.49 -10.97
N GLN A 118 -6.72 20.12 -11.20
CA GLN A 118 -6.56 21.37 -11.96
C GLN A 118 -7.11 21.26 -13.39
N HIS A 119 -6.85 20.13 -14.05
CA HIS A 119 -7.30 19.89 -15.42
C HIS A 119 -8.64 19.14 -15.51
N HIS A 120 -9.39 19.06 -14.41
CA HIS A 120 -10.71 18.44 -14.34
C HIS A 120 -10.74 17.01 -14.92
N MET A 121 -9.69 16.24 -14.64
CA MET A 121 -9.55 14.84 -15.06
C MET A 121 -10.23 13.86 -14.09
N VAL A 122 -10.72 14.36 -12.96
CA VAL A 122 -11.47 13.61 -11.95
C VAL A 122 -12.69 14.44 -11.53
N ASP A 123 -13.78 13.75 -11.16
CA ASP A 123 -15.04 14.39 -10.81
C ASP A 123 -15.28 14.45 -9.30
N VAL A 124 -14.74 13.51 -8.54
CA VAL A 124 -14.94 13.40 -7.09
C VAL A 124 -13.65 12.96 -6.42
N VAL A 125 -13.27 13.60 -5.31
CA VAL A 125 -12.10 13.24 -4.52
C VAL A 125 -12.52 12.76 -3.13
N VAL A 126 -11.90 11.68 -2.64
CA VAL A 126 -12.04 11.24 -1.26
C VAL A 126 -10.65 11.02 -0.63
N THR A 127 -10.44 11.60 0.55
CA THR A 127 -9.19 11.47 1.30
C THR A 127 -9.46 11.38 2.80
N THR A 128 -8.40 11.20 3.60
CA THR A 128 -8.42 11.41 5.05
C THR A 128 -7.93 12.81 5.42
N THR A 129 -8.08 13.21 6.68
CA THR A 129 -7.78 14.55 7.21
C THR A 129 -6.36 14.99 6.90
N GLY A 130 -5.37 14.11 7.11
CA GLY A 130 -3.99 14.38 6.75
C GLY A 130 -3.80 14.74 5.27
N GLY A 131 -4.63 14.20 4.36
CA GLY A 131 -4.57 14.56 2.95
C GLY A 131 -5.18 15.92 2.63
N VAL A 132 -6.05 16.44 3.50
CA VAL A 132 -6.57 17.81 3.41
C VAL A 132 -5.56 18.80 4.01
N GLU A 133 -5.16 18.59 5.26
CA GLU A 133 -4.34 19.56 5.99
C GLU A 133 -2.92 19.69 5.42
N GLU A 134 -2.27 18.60 5.00
CA GLU A 134 -0.91 18.65 4.44
C GLU A 134 -0.86 19.40 3.10
N ASP A 135 -1.95 19.43 2.33
CA ASP A 135 -2.04 20.22 1.10
C ASP A 135 -2.06 21.72 1.40
N LEU A 136 -2.84 22.12 2.41
CA LEU A 136 -2.95 23.52 2.85
C LEU A 136 -1.65 23.97 3.53
N ILE A 137 -1.13 23.16 4.45
CA ILE A 137 0.11 23.42 5.19
C ILE A 137 1.28 23.62 4.23
N LYS A 138 1.37 22.85 3.15
CA LYS A 138 2.43 23.00 2.14
C LYS A 138 2.40 24.32 1.36
N CYS A 139 1.29 25.04 1.36
CA CYS A 139 1.22 26.40 0.83
C CYS A 139 1.83 27.41 1.82
N LEU A 140 1.82 27.09 3.12
CA LEU A 140 2.34 27.96 4.19
C LEU A 140 3.82 27.68 4.50
N ALA A 141 4.24 26.42 4.46
CA ALA A 141 5.60 26.00 4.77
C ALA A 141 5.94 24.61 4.18
N PRO A 142 7.21 24.36 3.80
CA PRO A 142 7.60 23.12 3.11
C PRO A 142 7.69 21.90 4.04
N THR A 143 7.61 20.72 3.42
CA THR A 143 7.99 19.41 4.00
C THR A 143 9.38 19.02 3.50
N PHE A 144 10.19 18.37 4.33
CA PHE A 144 11.57 18.01 3.99
C PHE A 144 11.77 16.50 3.92
N LYS A 145 12.76 16.07 3.13
CA LYS A 145 13.22 14.67 3.10
C LYS A 145 14.02 14.36 4.37
N GLY A 146 13.69 13.26 5.02
CA GLY A 146 14.43 12.66 6.14
C GLY A 146 14.70 11.17 5.90
N ASP A 147 14.66 10.38 6.96
CA ASP A 147 14.87 8.92 6.92
C ASP A 147 13.94 8.21 7.92
N PHE A 148 13.52 6.98 7.60
CA PHE A 148 12.66 6.16 8.46
C PHE A 148 13.30 5.84 9.81
N SER A 149 14.63 5.75 9.86
CA SER A 149 15.40 5.36 11.04
C SER A 149 15.65 6.50 12.03
N LEU A 150 15.27 7.74 11.70
CA LEU A 150 15.48 8.89 12.58
C LEU A 150 14.78 8.70 13.94
N PRO A 151 15.52 8.79 15.08
CA PRO A 151 14.96 8.52 16.40
C PRO A 151 13.87 9.51 16.80
N GLY A 152 12.69 9.00 17.13
CA GLY A 152 11.52 9.84 17.45
C GLY A 152 11.75 10.80 18.62
N ALA A 153 12.45 10.36 19.68
CA ALA A 153 12.74 11.20 20.84
C ALA A 153 13.59 12.43 20.49
N GLN A 154 14.58 12.28 19.61
CA GLN A 154 15.43 13.39 19.17
C GLN A 154 14.70 14.34 18.22
N LEU A 155 13.81 13.80 17.37
CA LEU A 155 12.97 14.64 16.52
C LEU A 155 12.00 15.46 17.36
N ARG A 156 11.37 14.85 18.36
CA ARG A 156 10.44 15.53 19.27
C ARG A 156 11.13 16.64 20.05
N SER A 157 12.34 16.42 20.58
CA SER A 157 13.08 17.47 21.31
C SER A 157 13.48 18.67 20.44
N LYS A 158 13.50 18.48 19.12
CA LYS A 158 13.76 19.53 18.12
C LYS A 158 12.49 20.10 17.47
N GLY A 159 11.30 19.65 17.89
CA GLY A 159 10.04 20.08 17.27
C GLY A 159 9.87 19.63 15.82
N LEU A 160 10.37 18.44 15.46
CA LEU A 160 10.23 17.84 14.14
C LEU A 160 9.30 16.63 14.19
N ASN A 161 8.31 16.59 13.29
CA ASN A 161 7.40 15.46 13.14
C ASN A 161 7.83 14.59 11.97
N ARG A 162 7.81 13.27 12.13
CA ARG A 162 8.23 12.32 11.09
C ARG A 162 7.03 11.65 10.43
N ILE A 163 6.98 11.69 9.10
CA ILE A 163 6.02 10.96 8.27
C ILE A 163 6.80 10.01 7.37
N GLY A 164 6.99 8.76 7.82
CA GLY A 164 7.85 7.81 7.10
C GLY A 164 9.31 8.31 7.03
N ASN A 165 9.77 8.64 5.81
CA ASN A 165 11.05 9.29 5.53
C ASN A 165 10.93 10.80 5.24
N LEU A 166 9.88 11.46 5.71
CA LEU A 166 9.67 12.90 5.57
C LEU A 166 9.67 13.55 6.95
N LEU A 167 10.00 14.84 6.98
CA LEU A 167 10.03 15.67 8.18
C LEU A 167 9.18 16.93 7.98
N VAL A 168 8.29 17.19 8.94
CA VAL A 168 7.45 18.39 9.00
C VAL A 168 7.80 19.15 10.29
N PRO A 169 8.40 20.36 10.19
CA PRO A 169 8.63 21.19 11.36
C PRO A 169 7.33 21.57 12.08
N ASN A 170 7.33 21.62 13.41
CA ASN A 170 6.16 22.04 14.20
C ASN A 170 5.67 23.45 13.83
N ASP A 171 6.60 24.34 13.44
CA ASP A 171 6.29 25.70 12.98
C ASP A 171 5.27 25.72 11.82
N ASN A 172 5.24 24.67 10.99
CA ASN A 172 4.26 24.53 9.93
C ASN A 172 2.82 24.45 10.50
N TYR A 173 2.63 23.74 11.61
CA TYR A 173 1.32 23.61 12.26
C TYR A 173 0.96 24.86 13.06
N CYS A 174 1.93 25.60 13.59
CA CYS A 174 1.68 26.91 14.19
C CYS A 174 1.18 27.92 13.15
N LYS A 175 1.82 27.97 11.97
CA LYS A 175 1.34 28.79 10.83
C LYS A 175 -0.05 28.36 10.36
N PHE A 176 -0.34 27.07 10.41
CA PHE A 176 -1.65 26.54 10.08
C PHE A 176 -2.73 26.98 11.08
N GLU A 177 -2.42 26.96 12.39
CA GLU A 177 -3.30 27.52 13.43
C GLU A 177 -3.60 29.00 13.16
N ASP A 178 -2.57 29.82 12.94
CA ASP A 178 -2.70 31.25 12.68
C ASP A 178 -3.57 31.54 11.44
N TRP A 179 -3.48 30.69 10.42
CA TRP A 179 -4.26 30.82 9.19
C TRP A 179 -5.71 30.33 9.34
N ILE A 180 -5.94 29.20 10.00
CA ILE A 180 -7.25 28.53 9.98
C ILE A 180 -8.22 29.03 11.06
N ILE A 181 -7.73 29.43 12.23
CA ILE A 181 -8.60 29.86 13.34
C ILE A 181 -9.50 31.04 12.95
N PRO A 182 -9.01 32.11 12.28
CA PRO A 182 -9.88 33.19 11.81
C PRO A 182 -10.94 32.74 10.78
N ILE A 183 -10.68 31.66 10.05
CA ILE A 183 -11.66 31.09 9.11
C ILE A 183 -12.77 30.38 9.89
N PHE A 184 -12.42 29.63 10.94
CA PHE A 184 -13.40 28.99 11.82
C PHE A 184 -14.29 30.00 12.54
N ASP A 185 -13.74 31.13 12.98
CA ASP A 185 -14.51 32.23 13.56
C ASP A 185 -15.59 32.73 12.59
N LYS A 186 -15.22 32.97 11.32
CA LYS A 186 -16.17 33.35 10.26
C LYS A 186 -17.19 32.26 9.96
N MET A 187 -16.75 31.00 9.90
CA MET A 187 -17.65 29.88 9.67
C MET A 187 -18.70 29.75 10.79
N LEU A 188 -18.32 29.98 12.04
CA LEU A 188 -19.23 30.01 13.17
C LEU A 188 -20.20 31.19 13.10
N GLU A 189 -19.71 32.38 12.72
CA GLU A 189 -20.56 33.54 12.46
C GLU A 189 -21.61 33.22 11.40
N GLU A 190 -21.19 32.75 10.22
CA GLU A 190 -22.05 32.37 9.09
C GLU A 190 -23.05 31.25 9.46
N GLN A 191 -22.63 30.27 10.28
CA GLN A 191 -23.53 29.26 10.82
C GLN A 191 -24.65 29.90 11.68
N ASN A 192 -24.32 30.90 12.48
CA ASN A 192 -25.27 31.51 13.41
C ASN A 192 -26.18 32.54 12.73
N SER A 193 -25.62 33.38 11.84
CA SER A 193 -26.32 34.47 11.16
C SER A 193 -27.09 33.98 9.93
N GLU A 194 -26.45 33.20 9.06
CA GLU A 194 -27.00 32.72 7.79
C GLU A 194 -27.61 31.31 7.89
N LYS A 195 -27.48 30.64 9.05
CA LYS A 195 -27.97 29.27 9.28
C LYS A 195 -27.33 28.23 8.37
N ILE A 196 -26.08 28.45 7.95
CA ILE A 196 -25.32 27.48 7.17
C ILE A 196 -25.07 26.23 8.01
N ILE A 197 -25.38 25.05 7.47
CA ILE A 197 -24.94 23.77 8.04
C ILE A 197 -23.67 23.34 7.32
N TRP A 198 -22.55 23.39 8.03
CA TRP A 198 -21.26 22.94 7.52
C TRP A 198 -21.20 21.42 7.44
N THR A 199 -20.56 20.93 6.39
CA THR A 199 -20.21 19.52 6.21
C THR A 199 -18.70 19.46 5.90
N PRO A 200 -18.04 18.29 6.02
CA PRO A 200 -16.64 18.17 5.64
C PRO A 200 -16.35 18.70 4.23
N SER A 201 -17.14 18.34 3.22
CA SER A 201 -16.93 18.84 1.85
C SER A 201 -17.11 20.36 1.71
N LYS A 202 -18.12 20.97 2.36
CA LYS A 202 -18.31 22.43 2.36
C LYS A 202 -17.16 23.16 3.05
N LEU A 203 -16.69 22.62 4.18
CA LEU A 203 -15.53 23.15 4.90
C LEU A 203 -14.29 23.08 4.00
N ILE A 204 -14.01 21.94 3.37
CA ILE A 204 -12.86 21.77 2.49
C ILE A 204 -12.92 22.72 1.29
N ALA A 205 -14.10 22.89 0.67
CA ALA A 205 -14.29 23.86 -0.40
C ALA A 205 -14.03 25.30 0.08
N ARG A 206 -14.48 25.65 1.30
CA ARG A 206 -14.17 26.94 1.93
C ARG A 206 -12.66 27.11 2.13
N LEU A 207 -11.96 26.11 2.63
CA LEU A 207 -10.50 26.17 2.80
C LEU A 207 -9.77 26.33 1.46
N GLY A 208 -10.24 25.66 0.40
CA GLY A 208 -9.72 25.85 -0.96
C GLY A 208 -9.89 27.27 -1.49
N LYS A 209 -11.03 27.90 -1.17
CA LYS A 209 -11.27 29.32 -1.49
C LYS A 209 -10.32 30.24 -0.74
N GLU A 210 -10.13 30.01 0.56
CA GLU A 210 -9.35 30.89 1.44
C GLU A 210 -7.83 30.73 1.25
N ILE A 211 -7.34 29.52 0.90
CA ILE A 211 -5.90 29.31 0.70
C ILE A 211 -5.41 30.03 -0.56
N ASN A 212 -6.28 30.11 -1.58
CA ASN A 212 -6.08 30.89 -2.81
C ASN A 212 -4.67 30.72 -3.43
N ASP A 213 -4.17 29.49 -3.47
CA ASP A 213 -2.82 29.15 -3.93
C ASP A 213 -2.91 28.05 -5.00
N GLU A 214 -2.38 28.33 -6.20
CA GLU A 214 -2.43 27.40 -7.34
C GLU A 214 -1.59 26.12 -7.14
N SER A 215 -0.74 26.06 -6.12
CA SER A 215 -0.03 24.84 -5.74
C SER A 215 -0.91 23.84 -4.97
N SER A 216 -2.04 24.29 -4.41
CA SER A 216 -2.99 23.44 -3.66
C SER A 216 -3.93 22.70 -4.59
N TYR A 217 -4.09 21.38 -4.39
CA TYR A 217 -5.14 20.65 -5.11
C TYR A 217 -6.54 21.04 -4.61
N ILE A 218 -6.69 21.46 -3.35
CA ILE A 218 -7.97 21.86 -2.76
C ILE A 218 -8.44 23.20 -3.34
N TYR A 219 -7.52 24.13 -3.61
CA TYR A 219 -7.82 25.35 -4.37
C TYR A 219 -8.41 25.02 -5.74
N TRP A 220 -7.77 24.12 -6.49
CA TRP A 220 -8.27 23.70 -7.80
C TRP A 220 -9.58 22.92 -7.70
N ALA A 221 -9.78 22.12 -6.65
CA ALA A 221 -11.03 21.43 -6.40
C ALA A 221 -12.17 22.45 -6.21
N TYR A 222 -11.94 23.50 -5.43
CA TYR A 222 -12.88 24.62 -5.29
C TYR A 222 -13.14 25.35 -6.62
N LYS A 223 -12.08 25.72 -7.35
CA LYS A 223 -12.21 26.44 -8.65
C LYS A 223 -12.97 25.64 -9.71
N ASN A 224 -12.76 24.33 -9.76
CA ASN A 224 -13.37 23.43 -10.74
C ASN A 224 -14.66 22.76 -10.24
N ASN A 225 -15.17 23.18 -9.07
CA ASN A 225 -16.37 22.61 -8.43
C ASN A 225 -16.31 21.07 -8.29
N ILE A 226 -15.14 20.54 -7.93
CA ILE A 226 -14.92 19.12 -7.62
C ILE A 226 -15.11 18.94 -6.10
N PRO A 227 -16.10 18.16 -5.64
CA PRO A 227 -16.27 17.89 -4.22
C PRO A 227 -15.13 17.03 -3.67
N VAL A 228 -14.64 17.41 -2.49
CA VAL A 228 -13.64 16.65 -1.73
C VAL A 228 -14.31 16.15 -0.45
N PHE A 229 -14.47 14.83 -0.32
CA PHE A 229 -15.04 14.21 0.86
C PHE A 229 -13.95 13.71 1.81
N CYS A 230 -14.15 13.91 3.11
CA CYS A 230 -13.25 13.45 4.16
C CYS A 230 -14.07 12.89 5.34
N PRO A 231 -14.37 11.57 5.34
CA PRO A 231 -15.27 10.98 6.34
C PRO A 231 -14.75 11.09 7.78
N GLY A 232 -13.42 11.12 7.94
CA GLY A 232 -12.75 11.19 9.24
C GLY A 232 -12.19 12.57 9.57
N LEU A 233 -12.84 13.67 9.18
CA LEU A 233 -12.31 15.05 9.20
C LEU A 233 -11.61 15.49 10.51
N THR A 234 -12.01 14.95 11.66
CA THR A 234 -11.43 15.32 12.96
C THR A 234 -10.17 14.53 13.34
N ASP A 235 -9.74 13.56 12.52
CA ASP A 235 -8.58 12.70 12.78
C ASP A 235 -7.27 13.30 12.24
N GLY A 236 -6.84 14.43 12.79
CA GLY A 236 -5.63 15.14 12.37
C GLY A 236 -5.48 16.53 12.99
N SER A 237 -4.50 17.31 12.52
CA SER A 237 -4.27 18.69 12.96
C SER A 237 -5.50 19.57 12.76
N LEU A 238 -6.27 19.37 11.68
CA LEU A 238 -7.55 20.05 11.48
C LEU A 238 -8.52 19.81 12.65
N GLY A 239 -8.55 18.59 13.19
CA GLY A 239 -9.31 18.22 14.38
C GLY A 239 -8.81 18.92 15.63
N ASP A 240 -7.48 19.02 15.80
CA ASP A 240 -6.87 19.77 16.91
C ASP A 240 -7.28 21.25 16.87
N MET A 241 -7.29 21.86 15.68
CA MET A 241 -7.71 23.26 15.51
C MET A 241 -9.20 23.46 15.82
N LEU A 242 -10.06 22.53 15.38
CA LEU A 242 -11.48 22.52 15.75
C LEU A 242 -11.66 22.38 17.26
N TYR A 243 -10.88 21.50 17.90
CA TYR A 243 -10.89 21.31 19.35
C TYR A 243 -10.53 22.61 20.08
N PHE A 244 -9.38 23.24 19.76
CA PHE A 244 -8.97 24.49 20.42
C PHE A 244 -9.93 25.64 20.17
N HIS A 245 -10.44 25.77 18.93
CA HIS A 245 -11.45 26.76 18.58
C HIS A 245 -12.72 26.58 19.43
N SER A 246 -13.18 25.34 19.63
CA SER A 246 -14.42 25.07 20.38
C SER A 246 -14.39 25.53 21.85
N PHE A 247 -13.21 25.60 22.49
CA PHE A 247 -13.06 26.16 23.83
C PHE A 247 -13.10 27.69 23.86
N ARG A 248 -12.62 28.34 22.79
CA ARG A 248 -12.61 29.80 22.68
C ARG A 248 -13.96 30.34 22.21
N ASN A 249 -14.49 29.76 21.13
CA ASN A 249 -15.73 30.12 20.46
C ASN A 249 -16.59 28.86 20.24
N PRO A 250 -17.37 28.42 21.25
CA PRO A 250 -18.15 27.19 21.16
C PRO A 250 -19.30 27.30 20.15
N GLY A 251 -19.66 26.16 19.54
CA GLY A 251 -20.90 26.01 18.79
C GLY A 251 -20.75 25.68 17.31
N LEU A 252 -19.54 25.64 16.73
CA LEU A 252 -19.34 25.23 15.33
C LEU A 252 -19.70 23.74 15.18
N ILE A 253 -20.60 23.42 14.25
CA ILE A 253 -21.11 22.07 14.00
C ILE A 253 -20.76 21.66 12.58
N ILE A 254 -20.23 20.45 12.43
CA ILE A 254 -19.90 19.83 11.14
C ILE A 254 -20.73 18.54 11.01
N ASP A 255 -21.69 18.55 10.10
CA ASP A 255 -22.60 17.43 9.87
C ASP A 255 -22.02 16.45 8.83
N VAL A 256 -21.76 15.23 9.29
CA VAL A 256 -21.30 14.12 8.45
C VAL A 256 -22.43 13.42 7.71
N VAL A 257 -23.69 13.58 8.16
CA VAL A 257 -24.86 12.90 7.57
C VAL A 257 -25.24 13.54 6.24
N GLN A 258 -25.25 14.87 6.15
CA GLN A 258 -25.41 15.55 4.87
C GLN A 258 -24.28 15.21 3.89
N ASP A 259 -23.05 15.04 4.39
CA ASP A 259 -21.89 14.74 3.54
C ASP A 259 -21.97 13.35 2.92
N ILE A 260 -22.36 12.32 3.69
CA ILE A 260 -22.55 10.97 3.13
C ILE A 260 -23.73 10.91 2.15
N ARG A 261 -24.78 11.71 2.35
CA ARG A 261 -25.87 11.87 1.38
C ARG A 261 -25.35 12.48 0.08
N ALA A 262 -24.53 13.52 0.16
CA ALA A 262 -23.91 14.14 -1.01
C ALA A 262 -22.98 13.16 -1.74
N MET A 263 -22.08 12.48 -1.03
CA MET A 263 -21.17 11.47 -1.60
C MET A 263 -21.92 10.34 -2.30
N ASN A 264 -22.94 9.77 -1.66
CA ASN A 264 -23.76 8.73 -2.30
C ASN A 264 -24.54 9.30 -3.50
N GLY A 265 -25.02 10.54 -3.41
CA GLY A 265 -25.66 11.26 -4.50
C GLY A 265 -24.78 11.39 -5.74
N GLU A 266 -23.47 11.62 -5.56
CA GLU A 266 -22.52 11.68 -6.69
C GLU A 266 -22.50 10.41 -7.54
N ALA A 267 -22.72 9.25 -6.92
CA ALA A 267 -22.76 7.94 -7.58
C ALA A 267 -24.18 7.58 -8.06
N VAL A 268 -25.21 7.75 -7.21
CA VAL A 268 -26.60 7.41 -7.54
C VAL A 268 -27.10 8.22 -8.74
N HIS A 269 -26.78 9.51 -8.79
CA HIS A 269 -27.16 10.40 -9.88
C HIS A 269 -26.16 10.43 -11.03
N ALA A 270 -25.23 9.46 -11.09
CA ALA A 270 -24.25 9.42 -12.18
C ALA A 270 -24.89 9.02 -13.52
N ALA A 271 -26.02 8.28 -13.52
CA ALA A 271 -26.69 7.88 -14.76
C ALA A 271 -27.02 9.10 -15.64
N PRO A 272 -26.77 9.04 -16.97
CA PRO A 272 -26.36 7.87 -17.77
C PRO A 272 -24.84 7.59 -17.82
N ARG A 273 -24.02 8.30 -17.03
CA ARG A 273 -22.56 8.09 -16.98
C ARG A 273 -22.19 6.74 -16.38
N LYS A 274 -21.15 6.11 -16.92
CA LYS A 274 -20.38 5.08 -16.20
C LYS A 274 -19.58 5.70 -15.06
N THR A 275 -19.28 4.93 -14.02
CA THR A 275 -18.38 5.37 -12.93
C THR A 275 -17.07 4.58 -12.94
N GLY A 276 -15.96 5.28 -12.73
CA GLY A 276 -14.62 4.70 -12.59
C GLY A 276 -14.02 5.04 -11.23
N MET A 277 -13.34 4.08 -10.61
CA MET A 277 -12.65 4.28 -9.34
C MET A 277 -11.14 4.13 -9.51
N ILE A 278 -10.38 5.15 -9.09
CA ILE A 278 -8.92 5.11 -8.99
C ILE A 278 -8.57 5.28 -7.51
N ILE A 279 -8.04 4.23 -6.88
CA ILE A 279 -7.80 4.21 -5.43
C ILE A 279 -6.32 3.96 -5.14
N LEU A 280 -5.67 4.96 -4.56
CA LEU A 280 -4.27 4.97 -4.18
C LEU A 280 -4.15 4.78 -2.65
N GLY A 281 -3.94 3.55 -2.21
CA GLY A 281 -3.96 3.16 -0.79
C GLY A 281 -5.22 2.38 -0.40
N GLY A 282 -5.57 2.44 0.89
CA GLY A 282 -6.68 1.70 1.50
C GLY A 282 -7.51 2.57 2.45
N GLY A 283 -8.05 1.97 3.51
CA GLY A 283 -8.73 2.68 4.58
C GLY A 283 -10.03 3.38 4.15
N LEU A 284 -10.34 4.50 4.82
CA LEU A 284 -11.58 5.25 4.59
C LEU A 284 -11.80 5.66 3.13
N PRO A 285 -10.80 6.21 2.39
CA PRO A 285 -10.99 6.59 0.99
C PRO A 285 -11.44 5.42 0.12
N LYS A 286 -10.81 4.24 0.30
CA LYS A 286 -11.19 3.02 -0.43
C LYS A 286 -12.63 2.64 -0.13
N HIS A 287 -12.93 2.44 1.15
CA HIS A 287 -14.23 1.91 1.54
C HIS A 287 -15.36 2.88 1.17
N HIS A 288 -15.17 4.19 1.37
CA HIS A 288 -16.18 5.20 1.15
C HIS A 288 -16.56 5.35 -0.33
N ILE A 289 -15.58 5.34 -1.25
CA ILE A 289 -15.83 5.37 -2.71
C ILE A 289 -16.55 4.09 -3.15
N CYS A 290 -16.07 2.93 -2.72
CA CYS A 290 -16.69 1.66 -3.07
C CYS A 290 -18.14 1.57 -2.55
N ASN A 291 -18.39 2.04 -1.32
CA ASN A 291 -19.72 2.04 -0.72
C ASN A 291 -20.70 2.98 -1.43
N ALA A 292 -20.24 4.15 -1.89
CA ALA A 292 -21.08 5.03 -2.71
C ALA A 292 -21.46 4.36 -4.05
N ASN A 293 -20.50 3.70 -4.70
CA ASN A 293 -20.76 3.00 -5.96
C ASN A 293 -21.64 1.75 -5.80
N MET A 294 -21.69 1.15 -4.61
CA MET A 294 -22.67 0.10 -4.30
C MET A 294 -24.11 0.57 -4.53
N MET A 295 -24.41 1.84 -4.24
CA MET A 295 -25.76 2.41 -4.37
C MET A 295 -26.26 2.49 -5.83
N ARG A 296 -25.38 2.30 -6.82
CA ARG A 296 -25.71 2.21 -8.26
C ARG A 296 -25.45 0.81 -8.86
N ASN A 297 -25.43 -0.22 -8.00
CA ASN A 297 -25.06 -1.60 -8.32
C ASN A 297 -23.63 -1.75 -8.86
N GLY A 298 -22.71 -0.96 -8.32
CA GLY A 298 -21.27 -1.10 -8.51
C GLY A 298 -20.68 -0.19 -9.57
N ALA A 299 -19.38 0.07 -9.45
CA ALA A 299 -18.60 0.80 -10.45
C ALA A 299 -18.36 -0.04 -11.72
N ASP A 300 -18.21 0.65 -12.85
CA ASP A 300 -17.96 0.06 -14.17
C ASP A 300 -16.46 -0.23 -14.39
N TYR A 301 -15.59 0.55 -13.75
CA TYR A 301 -14.13 0.40 -13.83
C TYR A 301 -13.50 0.59 -12.43
N ALA A 302 -12.46 -0.19 -12.11
CA ALA A 302 -11.75 -0.04 -10.83
C ALA A 302 -10.25 -0.34 -10.93
N VAL A 303 -9.42 0.56 -10.41
CA VAL A 303 -7.96 0.40 -10.29
C VAL A 303 -7.54 0.63 -8.85
N PHE A 304 -6.96 -0.39 -8.21
CA PHE A 304 -6.44 -0.31 -6.84
C PHE A 304 -4.91 -0.40 -6.84
N ILE A 305 -4.25 0.63 -6.29
CA ILE A 305 -2.80 0.67 -6.09
C ILE A 305 -2.53 0.80 -4.59
N ASN A 306 -2.22 -0.31 -3.93
CA ASN A 306 -1.93 -0.33 -2.49
C ASN A 306 -0.95 -1.45 -2.12
N THR A 307 -0.54 -1.48 -0.85
CA THR A 307 0.42 -2.46 -0.32
C THR A 307 -0.22 -3.50 0.62
N ALA A 308 -1.54 -3.41 0.84
CA ALA A 308 -2.25 -4.21 1.82
C ALA A 308 -2.62 -5.60 1.28
N GLN A 309 -2.69 -6.59 2.18
CA GLN A 309 -2.78 -8.01 1.86
C GLN A 309 -4.08 -8.61 2.41
N GLU A 310 -4.65 -9.60 1.71
CA GLU A 310 -5.97 -10.15 2.07
C GLU A 310 -5.98 -10.98 3.37
N PHE A 311 -4.83 -11.53 3.80
CA PHE A 311 -4.78 -12.55 4.86
C PHE A 311 -5.20 -12.04 6.24
N ASP A 312 -5.13 -10.73 6.49
CA ASP A 312 -5.53 -10.12 7.76
C ASP A 312 -7.03 -9.79 7.82
N GLY A 313 -7.78 -10.08 6.75
CA GLY A 313 -9.22 -9.80 6.64
C GLY A 313 -9.56 -8.32 6.58
N SER A 314 -8.59 -7.44 6.33
CA SER A 314 -8.83 -5.99 6.25
C SER A 314 -9.46 -5.59 4.91
N ASP A 315 -10.40 -4.63 4.93
CA ASP A 315 -10.94 -4.05 3.69
C ASP A 315 -9.83 -3.42 2.84
N SER A 316 -8.81 -2.83 3.47
CA SER A 316 -7.63 -2.32 2.77
C SER A 316 -6.94 -3.41 1.93
N GLY A 317 -6.81 -4.61 2.49
CA GLY A 317 -6.13 -5.77 1.92
C GLY A 317 -6.97 -6.63 0.99
N ALA A 318 -8.28 -6.42 0.95
CA ALA A 318 -9.20 -7.13 0.07
C ALA A 318 -8.80 -7.01 -1.41
N ARG A 319 -9.05 -8.08 -2.19
CA ARG A 319 -8.95 -8.06 -3.66
C ARG A 319 -10.20 -7.39 -4.26
N PRO A 320 -10.13 -6.85 -5.50
CA PRO A 320 -11.31 -6.29 -6.16
C PRO A 320 -12.50 -7.27 -6.24
N ASP A 321 -12.21 -8.56 -6.38
CA ASP A 321 -13.21 -9.64 -6.40
C ASP A 321 -14.09 -9.69 -5.14
N GLU A 322 -13.53 -9.38 -3.97
CA GLU A 322 -14.34 -9.25 -2.75
C GLU A 322 -15.33 -8.08 -2.88
N ALA A 323 -14.91 -6.93 -3.45
CA ALA A 323 -15.83 -5.82 -3.68
C ALA A 323 -16.93 -6.13 -4.71
N ILE A 324 -16.69 -7.07 -5.64
CA ILE A 324 -17.72 -7.58 -6.55
C ILE A 324 -18.80 -8.34 -5.76
N SER A 325 -18.44 -9.15 -4.76
CA SER A 325 -19.42 -9.92 -3.97
C SER A 325 -20.41 -9.02 -3.20
N TRP A 326 -20.00 -7.79 -2.86
CA TRP A 326 -20.85 -6.79 -2.21
C TRP A 326 -21.65 -5.92 -3.18
N GLY A 327 -21.46 -6.07 -4.49
CA GLY A 327 -22.04 -5.16 -5.49
C GLY A 327 -21.41 -3.76 -5.49
N LYS A 328 -20.24 -3.58 -4.85
CA LYS A 328 -19.46 -2.32 -4.89
C LYS A 328 -18.77 -2.13 -6.24
N ILE A 329 -18.51 -3.24 -6.96
CA ILE A 329 -18.02 -3.30 -8.34
C ILE A 329 -18.95 -4.21 -9.14
N ARG A 330 -19.22 -3.87 -10.40
CA ARG A 330 -20.04 -4.72 -11.29
C ARG A 330 -19.31 -6.02 -11.62
N GLY A 331 -20.04 -7.13 -11.74
CA GLY A 331 -19.45 -8.41 -12.17
C GLY A 331 -18.83 -8.39 -13.57
N SER A 332 -19.27 -7.47 -14.43
CA SER A 332 -18.70 -7.23 -15.76
C SER A 332 -17.57 -6.18 -15.79
N ALA A 333 -17.21 -5.60 -14.64
CA ALA A 333 -16.20 -4.56 -14.57
C ALA A 333 -14.79 -5.11 -14.82
N LYS A 334 -13.94 -4.30 -15.45
CA LYS A 334 -12.50 -4.58 -15.51
C LYS A 334 -11.85 -4.06 -14.22
N THR A 335 -11.13 -4.93 -13.51
CA THR A 335 -10.51 -4.61 -12.22
C THR A 335 -9.05 -5.05 -12.15
N VAL A 336 -8.21 -4.27 -11.47
CA VAL A 336 -6.78 -4.58 -11.31
C VAL A 336 -6.26 -4.20 -9.91
N LYS A 337 -5.41 -5.05 -9.30
CA LYS A 337 -4.72 -4.81 -8.01
C LYS A 337 -3.22 -5.17 -8.06
N LYS A 338 -2.34 -4.40 -7.38
CA LYS A 338 -0.88 -4.63 -7.29
C LYS A 338 -0.37 -5.06 -5.89
N ILE A 339 0.58 -6.03 -5.76
CA ILE A 339 1.08 -6.67 -4.48
C ILE A 339 2.62 -7.04 -4.51
N ILE A 340 3.39 -7.11 -3.38
CA ILE A 340 4.87 -7.41 -3.26
C ILE A 340 5.21 -8.56 -2.20
N TRP A 341 6.22 -9.47 -2.41
CA TRP A 341 6.57 -10.72 -1.59
C TRP A 341 7.94 -10.75 -0.80
N THR A 342 8.10 -11.61 0.25
CA THR A 342 9.34 -11.82 1.07
C THR A 342 9.75 -13.31 1.31
N PRO A 343 11.02 -13.66 1.64
CA PRO A 343 11.50 -15.04 1.85
C PRO A 343 10.75 -15.86 2.93
N SER A 344 10.58 -15.33 4.14
CA SER A 344 9.86 -16.02 5.22
C SER A 344 8.41 -16.33 4.85
N LYS A 345 7.80 -15.46 4.03
CA LYS A 345 6.45 -15.65 3.49
C LYS A 345 6.41 -16.69 2.37
N LEU A 346 7.46 -16.77 1.55
CA LEU A 346 7.61 -17.85 0.58
C LEU A 346 7.75 -19.21 1.29
N ILE A 347 8.55 -19.28 2.36
CA ILE A 347 8.74 -20.51 3.14
C ILE A 347 7.45 -20.92 3.88
N ALA A 348 6.72 -19.95 4.45
CA ALA A 348 5.41 -20.22 5.05
C ALA A 348 4.41 -20.75 4.01
N ARG A 349 4.45 -20.23 2.76
CA ARG A 349 3.64 -20.77 1.67
C ARG A 349 4.05 -22.20 1.33
N LEU A 350 5.34 -22.49 1.23
CA LEU A 350 5.83 -23.86 1.00
C LEU A 350 5.39 -24.81 2.13
N GLY A 351 5.47 -24.38 3.39
CA GLY A 351 5.00 -25.17 4.53
C GLY A 351 3.50 -25.47 4.54
N LYS A 352 2.68 -24.60 3.93
CA LYS A 352 1.26 -24.86 3.70
C LYS A 352 1.02 -25.97 2.66
N GLU A 353 1.86 -26.03 1.63
CA GLU A 353 1.72 -26.99 0.53
C GLU A 353 2.40 -28.35 0.83
N ILE A 354 3.37 -28.39 1.74
CA ILE A 354 3.99 -29.64 2.20
C ILE A 354 2.98 -30.38 3.08
N ASN A 355 2.59 -31.59 2.69
CA ASN A 355 1.71 -32.47 3.47
C ASN A 355 2.48 -33.68 4.01
N ASP A 356 3.60 -33.40 4.71
CA ASP A 356 4.51 -34.40 5.26
C ASP A 356 4.94 -34.00 6.67
N GLU A 357 4.53 -34.82 7.65
CA GLU A 357 4.83 -34.60 9.07
C GLU A 357 6.29 -34.82 9.43
N SER A 358 7.13 -35.35 8.54
CA SER A 358 8.58 -35.42 8.74
C SER A 358 9.29 -34.09 8.47
N SER A 359 8.62 -33.13 7.80
CA SER A 359 9.21 -31.84 7.44
C SER A 359 9.12 -30.82 8.58
N TYR A 360 10.25 -30.22 8.95
CA TYR A 360 10.27 -29.12 9.92
C TYR A 360 9.55 -27.86 9.39
N ILE A 361 9.53 -27.64 8.07
CA ILE A 361 8.86 -26.47 7.44
C ILE A 361 7.33 -26.62 7.57
N TYR A 362 6.81 -27.84 7.43
CA TYR A 362 5.40 -28.15 7.69
C TYR A 362 5.03 -27.81 9.14
N TRP A 363 5.82 -28.29 10.11
CA TRP A 363 5.55 -28.01 11.53
C TRP A 363 5.74 -26.54 11.88
N ALA A 364 6.70 -25.85 11.27
CA ALA A 364 6.88 -24.41 11.47
C ALA A 364 5.64 -23.63 11.00
N TYR A 365 5.09 -23.96 9.83
CA TYR A 365 3.83 -23.38 9.36
C TYR A 365 2.66 -23.71 10.30
N LYS A 366 2.47 -24.98 10.66
CA LYS A 366 1.35 -25.42 11.53
C LYS A 366 1.36 -24.76 12.92
N ASN A 367 2.55 -24.46 13.45
CA ASN A 367 2.71 -23.83 14.76
C ASN A 367 2.93 -22.30 14.69
N ASN A 368 2.76 -21.69 13.51
CA ASN A 368 2.97 -20.25 13.28
C ASN A 368 4.38 -19.77 13.71
N ILE A 369 5.40 -20.60 13.47
CA ILE A 369 6.80 -20.29 13.75
C ILE A 369 7.39 -19.69 12.47
N PRO A 370 7.83 -18.41 12.48
CA PRO A 370 8.43 -17.80 11.30
C PRO A 370 9.80 -18.42 11.00
N VAL A 371 10.00 -18.81 9.75
CA VAL A 371 11.28 -19.37 9.27
C VAL A 371 11.94 -18.33 8.37
N PHE A 372 13.08 -17.81 8.82
CA PHE A 372 13.87 -16.86 8.05
C PHE A 372 15.03 -17.58 7.34
N CYS A 373 15.21 -17.32 6.05
CA CYS A 373 16.30 -17.89 5.26
C CYS A 373 17.09 -16.77 4.58
N PRO A 374 18.11 -16.21 5.25
CA PRO A 374 18.90 -15.09 4.70
C PRO A 374 19.76 -15.48 3.50
N GLY A 375 20.05 -16.78 3.32
CA GLY A 375 20.74 -17.35 2.16
C GLY A 375 19.80 -18.07 1.21
N LEU A 376 18.57 -17.59 1.00
CA LEU A 376 17.57 -18.29 0.16
C LEU A 376 18.08 -18.61 -1.27
N THR A 377 18.99 -17.78 -1.79
CA THR A 377 19.59 -17.94 -3.11
C THR A 377 20.77 -18.92 -3.13
N ASP A 378 21.25 -19.38 -1.98
CA ASP A 378 22.40 -20.28 -1.86
C ASP A 378 21.91 -21.72 -1.68
N GLY A 379 21.90 -22.48 -2.78
CA GLY A 379 21.46 -23.89 -2.84
C GLY A 379 20.34 -24.15 -3.85
N SER A 380 19.82 -25.38 -3.86
CA SER A 380 18.87 -25.84 -4.90
C SER A 380 17.57 -25.04 -4.98
N LEU A 381 17.09 -24.48 -3.87
CA LEU A 381 15.93 -23.58 -3.88
C LEU A 381 16.26 -22.26 -4.59
N GLY A 382 17.47 -21.73 -4.40
CA GLY A 382 18.01 -20.58 -5.12
C GLY A 382 18.17 -20.86 -6.61
N ASP A 383 18.69 -22.04 -6.98
CA ASP A 383 18.79 -22.47 -8.37
C ASP A 383 17.41 -22.62 -9.01
N MET A 384 16.44 -23.17 -8.29
CA MET A 384 15.06 -23.27 -8.76
C MET A 384 14.41 -21.91 -8.89
N LEU A 385 14.66 -20.96 -7.98
CA LEU A 385 14.22 -19.57 -8.11
C LEU A 385 14.89 -18.90 -9.32
N TYR A 386 16.17 -19.18 -9.58
CA TYR A 386 16.92 -18.69 -10.73
C TYR A 386 16.36 -19.26 -12.04
N PHE A 387 16.20 -20.58 -12.17
CA PHE A 387 15.59 -21.22 -13.34
C PHE A 387 14.11 -20.84 -13.52
N HIS A 388 13.38 -20.72 -12.41
CA HIS A 388 12.03 -20.18 -12.41
C HIS A 388 12.04 -18.74 -12.89
N SER A 389 13.02 -17.91 -12.54
CA SER A 389 13.10 -16.50 -13.00
C SER A 389 13.25 -16.37 -14.52
N PHE A 390 13.89 -17.33 -15.21
CA PHE A 390 13.91 -17.35 -16.68
C PHE A 390 12.56 -17.71 -17.30
N ARG A 391 11.72 -18.45 -16.58
CA ARG A 391 10.39 -18.88 -17.03
C ARG A 391 9.28 -17.97 -16.51
N ASN A 392 9.55 -17.23 -15.44
CA ASN A 392 8.63 -16.48 -14.58
C ASN A 392 9.38 -15.30 -13.90
N PRO A 393 9.73 -14.23 -14.65
CA PRO A 393 10.67 -13.18 -14.22
C PRO A 393 10.21 -12.20 -13.12
N GLY A 394 9.04 -12.36 -12.48
CA GLY A 394 8.50 -11.39 -11.50
C GLY A 394 8.15 -11.97 -10.15
N LEU A 395 8.73 -13.11 -9.80
CA LEU A 395 8.89 -13.50 -8.40
C LEU A 395 9.99 -12.62 -7.77
N ILE A 396 9.58 -11.49 -7.16
CA ILE A 396 10.47 -10.65 -6.37
C ILE A 396 10.43 -11.12 -4.93
N VAL A 397 11.56 -11.64 -4.45
CA VAL A 397 11.71 -12.07 -3.06
C VAL A 397 12.54 -11.02 -2.33
N ASP A 398 11.89 -10.16 -1.53
CA ASP A 398 12.55 -9.07 -0.82
C ASP A 398 13.27 -9.58 0.45
N VAL A 399 14.55 -9.94 0.28
CA VAL A 399 15.43 -10.40 1.37
C VAL A 399 15.68 -9.31 2.41
N VAL A 400 15.66 -8.04 2.02
CA VAL A 400 15.91 -6.91 2.93
C VAL A 400 14.73 -6.71 3.87
N GLN A 401 13.51 -6.85 3.36
CA GLN A 401 12.30 -6.80 4.17
C GLN A 401 12.24 -7.97 5.16
N ASP A 402 12.71 -9.15 4.79
CA ASP A 402 12.78 -10.32 5.68
C ASP A 402 13.76 -10.12 6.84
N ILE A 403 14.93 -9.55 6.57
CA ILE A 403 15.93 -9.24 7.60
C ILE A 403 15.36 -8.23 8.61
N ARG A 404 14.58 -7.24 8.13
CA ARG A 404 13.89 -6.29 9.02
C ARG A 404 12.87 -6.98 9.90
N ALA A 405 12.08 -7.91 9.36
CA ALA A 405 11.10 -8.67 10.13
C ALA A 405 11.77 -9.51 11.22
N MET A 406 12.82 -10.26 10.88
CA MET A 406 13.61 -11.05 11.83
C MET A 406 14.23 -10.22 12.95
N ASN A 407 14.83 -9.06 12.62
CA ASN A 407 15.35 -8.13 13.63
C ASN A 407 14.23 -7.55 14.49
N GLY A 408 13.07 -7.30 13.90
CA GLY A 408 11.85 -6.91 14.59
C GLY A 408 11.49 -7.91 15.68
N GLU A 409 11.41 -9.21 15.38
CA GLU A 409 11.09 -10.26 16.36
C GLU A 409 12.01 -10.21 17.59
N ALA A 410 13.32 -10.02 17.38
CA ALA A 410 14.29 -9.91 18.47
C ALA A 410 14.07 -8.64 19.32
N VAL A 411 13.81 -7.50 18.69
CA VAL A 411 13.55 -6.22 19.39
C VAL A 411 12.25 -6.28 20.20
N HIS A 412 11.17 -6.85 19.64
CA HIS A 412 9.89 -6.98 20.36
C HIS A 412 9.97 -7.98 21.51
N ALA A 413 10.93 -8.91 21.48
CA ALA A 413 11.23 -9.79 22.59
C ALA A 413 12.00 -9.11 23.75
N ALA A 414 12.44 -7.84 23.62
CA ALA A 414 13.19 -7.08 24.64
C ALA A 414 12.69 -7.18 26.10
N PRO A 415 11.37 -7.18 26.41
CA PRO A 415 10.90 -7.29 27.80
C PRO A 415 11.02 -8.70 28.40
N ARG A 416 11.42 -9.72 27.62
CA ARG A 416 11.61 -11.11 28.08
C ARG A 416 13.10 -11.50 28.02
N LYS A 417 13.50 -12.54 28.74
CA LYS A 417 14.82 -13.15 28.48
C LYS A 417 14.78 -13.90 27.15
N THR A 418 15.81 -13.76 26.32
CA THR A 418 15.92 -14.55 25.06
C THR A 418 17.07 -15.54 25.14
N GLY A 419 16.83 -16.71 24.55
CA GLY A 419 17.85 -17.70 24.28
C GLY A 419 18.04 -17.86 22.78
N MET A 420 19.28 -18.07 22.35
CA MET A 420 19.59 -18.54 21.00
C MET A 420 20.22 -19.93 21.08
N ILE A 421 19.72 -20.86 20.27
CA ILE A 421 20.35 -22.16 20.03
C ILE A 421 20.80 -22.15 18.58
N ILE A 422 22.10 -22.28 18.36
CA ILE A 422 22.71 -22.26 17.03
C ILE A 422 23.27 -23.64 16.76
N LEU A 423 22.68 -24.32 15.78
CA LEU A 423 23.18 -25.59 15.26
C LEU A 423 23.92 -25.30 13.94
N GLY A 424 25.23 -25.50 13.91
CA GLY A 424 26.11 -25.15 12.80
C GLY A 424 26.75 -23.75 12.91
N GLY A 425 27.06 -23.14 11.77
CA GLY A 425 27.73 -21.84 11.66
C GLY A 425 27.22 -21.01 10.47
N GLY A 426 28.06 -20.10 9.95
CA GLY A 426 27.78 -19.35 8.73
C GLY A 426 26.66 -18.30 8.83
N LEU A 427 25.93 -18.13 7.74
CA LEU A 427 24.89 -17.10 7.56
C LEU A 427 23.81 -17.12 8.68
N PRO A 428 23.20 -18.26 9.05
CA PRO A 428 22.19 -18.28 10.11
C PRO A 428 22.71 -17.80 11.47
N LYS A 429 23.93 -18.22 11.84
CA LYS A 429 24.59 -17.76 13.08
C LYS A 429 24.74 -16.23 13.06
N HIS A 430 25.29 -15.69 11.98
CA HIS A 430 25.56 -14.26 11.87
C HIS A 430 24.27 -13.43 11.98
N HIS A 431 23.21 -13.85 11.28
CA HIS A 431 21.93 -13.15 11.25
C HIS A 431 21.18 -13.21 12.59
N ILE A 432 21.15 -14.37 13.27
CA ILE A 432 20.52 -14.51 14.59
C ILE A 432 21.28 -13.71 15.66
N CYS A 433 22.61 -13.75 15.62
CA CYS A 433 23.43 -12.97 16.54
C CYS A 433 23.29 -11.46 16.31
N ASN A 434 23.19 -11.00 15.07
CA ASN A 434 22.97 -9.59 14.75
C ASN A 434 21.56 -9.13 15.15
N ALA A 435 20.53 -9.95 14.95
CA ALA A 435 19.18 -9.64 15.41
C ALA A 435 19.15 -9.45 16.94
N ASN A 436 19.85 -10.31 17.69
CA ASN A 436 19.94 -10.19 19.15
C ASN A 436 20.85 -9.04 19.61
N MET A 437 21.82 -8.61 18.80
CA MET A 437 22.60 -7.39 19.07
C MET A 437 21.67 -6.15 19.12
N MET A 438 20.62 -6.10 18.28
CA MET A 438 19.65 -4.99 18.25
C MET A 438 18.83 -4.82 19.54
N ARG A 439 18.84 -5.82 20.43
CA ARG A 439 18.20 -5.80 21.76
C ARG A 439 19.20 -5.82 22.93
N ASN A 440 20.45 -5.44 22.66
CA ASN A 440 21.56 -5.47 23.61
C ASN A 440 21.94 -6.91 24.04
N GLY A 441 22.03 -7.82 23.06
CA GLY A 441 22.48 -9.21 23.23
C GLY A 441 21.40 -10.18 23.75
N ALA A 442 21.61 -11.47 23.50
CA ALA A 442 20.80 -12.52 24.13
C ALA A 442 21.24 -12.82 25.57
N ASP A 443 20.31 -13.36 26.36
CA ASP A 443 20.52 -13.72 27.76
C ASP A 443 21.09 -15.14 27.93
N TYR A 444 20.84 -16.00 26.94
CA TYR A 444 21.36 -17.36 26.85
C TYR A 444 21.82 -17.66 25.43
N ALA A 445 22.95 -18.35 25.28
CA ALA A 445 23.42 -18.79 23.97
C ALA A 445 24.03 -20.20 24.04
N VAL A 446 23.58 -21.07 23.13
CA VAL A 446 24.13 -22.42 22.97
C VAL A 446 24.58 -22.57 21.52
N PHE A 447 25.88 -22.78 21.31
CA PHE A 447 26.46 -22.97 19.99
C PHE A 447 26.89 -24.44 19.86
N ILE A 448 26.31 -25.17 18.90
CA ILE A 448 26.64 -26.56 18.62
C ILE A 448 27.12 -26.59 17.16
N ASN A 449 28.43 -26.78 16.93
CA ASN A 449 28.98 -26.71 15.58
C ASN A 449 30.05 -27.79 15.31
N THR A 450 30.48 -27.88 14.07
CA THR A 450 31.51 -28.83 13.60
C THR A 450 32.82 -28.13 13.19
N ALA A 451 32.86 -26.79 13.28
CA ALA A 451 34.00 -25.97 12.86
C ALA A 451 35.00 -25.75 14.00
N GLN A 452 36.30 -25.91 13.70
CA GLN A 452 37.39 -25.74 14.67
C GLN A 452 37.76 -24.27 14.85
N GLU A 453 38.24 -23.90 16.04
CA GLU A 453 38.55 -22.49 16.37
C GLU A 453 39.74 -21.90 15.59
N PHE A 454 40.60 -22.75 15.05
CA PHE A 454 41.83 -22.34 14.36
C PHE A 454 41.65 -22.07 12.86
N ASP A 455 40.47 -22.34 12.30
CA ASP A 455 40.20 -22.13 10.87
C ASP A 455 39.99 -20.64 10.50
N GLY A 456 39.94 -19.75 11.51
CA GLY A 456 39.76 -18.31 11.33
C GLY A 456 38.40 -17.92 10.73
N SER A 457 37.48 -18.87 10.58
CA SER A 457 36.16 -18.64 10.03
C SER A 457 35.18 -18.16 11.10
N ASP A 458 34.24 -17.29 10.70
CA ASP A 458 33.17 -16.82 11.60
C ASP A 458 32.28 -17.99 12.09
N SER A 459 32.34 -19.15 11.41
CA SER A 459 31.66 -20.39 11.81
C SER A 459 32.27 -21.03 13.06
N GLY A 460 33.60 -20.97 13.24
CA GLY A 460 34.34 -21.50 14.40
C GLY A 460 34.34 -20.59 15.63
N ALA A 461 33.99 -19.30 15.47
CA ALA A 461 34.08 -18.27 16.51
C ALA A 461 33.37 -18.61 17.83
N ARG A 462 34.05 -18.33 18.96
CA ARG A 462 33.59 -18.60 20.34
C ARG A 462 32.43 -17.68 20.76
N PRO A 463 31.57 -18.10 21.70
CA PRO A 463 30.59 -17.22 22.33
C PRO A 463 31.23 -15.96 22.92
N ASP A 464 32.44 -16.04 23.47
CA ASP A 464 33.19 -14.89 24.00
C ASP A 464 33.49 -13.82 22.94
N GLU A 465 33.74 -14.23 21.70
CA GLU A 465 33.93 -13.30 20.58
C GLU A 465 32.61 -12.60 20.22
N ALA A 466 31.49 -13.33 20.28
CA ALA A 466 30.17 -12.74 20.11
C ALA A 466 29.77 -11.82 21.28
N ILE A 467 30.22 -12.10 22.52
CA ILE A 467 30.09 -11.20 23.67
C ILE A 467 30.86 -9.90 23.41
N SER A 468 32.11 -10.00 22.96
CA SER A 468 32.97 -8.82 22.69
C SER A 468 32.37 -7.90 21.62
N ARG A 469 31.56 -8.44 20.71
CA ARG A 469 30.86 -7.72 19.64
C ARG A 469 29.43 -7.29 20.01
N GLY A 470 29.02 -7.45 21.28
CA GLY A 470 27.69 -7.07 21.77
C GLY A 470 26.54 -7.95 21.27
N LYS A 471 26.84 -9.07 20.62
CA LYS A 471 25.83 -10.01 20.08
C LYS A 471 25.24 -10.91 21.18
N ILE A 472 25.96 -11.07 22.28
CA ILE A 472 25.56 -11.78 23.50
C ILE A 472 25.86 -10.86 24.70
N ARG A 473 25.02 -10.85 25.73
CA ARG A 473 25.27 -10.05 26.94
C ARG A 473 26.51 -10.56 27.67
N GLY A 474 27.31 -9.65 28.25
CA GLY A 474 28.46 -10.03 29.09
C GLY A 474 28.09 -10.88 30.31
N SER A 475 26.84 -10.80 30.77
CA SER A 475 26.29 -11.62 31.86
C SER A 475 25.58 -12.90 31.40
N ALA A 476 25.60 -13.21 30.10
CA ALA A 476 24.87 -14.34 29.55
C ALA A 476 25.50 -15.68 29.96
N LYS A 477 24.67 -16.72 30.09
CA LYS A 477 25.18 -18.08 30.21
C LYS A 477 25.39 -18.65 28.82
N THR A 478 26.63 -19.00 28.49
CA THR A 478 27.01 -19.51 27.17
C THR A 478 27.58 -20.92 27.24
N VAL A 479 27.20 -21.77 26.29
CA VAL A 479 27.77 -23.11 26.12
C VAL A 479 28.15 -23.30 24.65
N LYS A 480 29.35 -23.79 24.39
CA LYS A 480 29.78 -24.24 23.05
C LYS A 480 30.05 -25.75 23.08
N VAL A 481 29.52 -26.47 22.11
CA VAL A 481 29.76 -27.91 21.89
C VAL A 481 30.29 -28.08 20.47
N CYS A 482 31.50 -28.64 20.35
CA CYS A 482 32.07 -29.01 19.06
C CYS A 482 31.89 -30.51 18.84
N LEU A 483 31.23 -30.90 17.74
CA LEU A 483 30.83 -32.29 17.47
C LEU A 483 31.91 -33.11 16.74
N ILE A 484 32.98 -32.46 16.27
CA ILE A 484 34.11 -33.13 15.60
C ILE A 484 35.38 -32.63 16.29
N SER A 485 36.15 -33.55 16.89
CA SER A 485 37.47 -33.28 17.47
C SER A 485 38.54 -33.24 16.39
#